data_AF-A0A933RTQ7-F1
#
_entry.id   AF-A0A933RTQ7-F1
#
_cell.length_a   1.000
_cell.length_b   1.000
_cell.length_c   1.000
_cell.angle_alpha   90.00
_cell.angle_beta   90.00
_cell.angle_gamma   90.00
#
_symmetry.space_group_name_H-M   'P 1'
#
loop_
_entity.id
_entity.type
_entity.pdbx_description
1 polymer ?
#
loop_
_entity_poly.entity_id
_entity_poly.type
_entity_poly.pdbx_seq_one_letter_code
_entity_poly.pdbx_strand_id
1 'polypeptide(L)'
;MDTGTPIRLYFMIADHFEPYWNGAGKSEALRRTANWISRYPEIASRFKDSEGRSPRHTFFFPEEEYDAEIIAMLARHCKEGFGDVEIHLHHDRDTSEGLRRKLVSFRDRLHEEHGLLRREEEKGRILYGFVHGNWALDNSRKDGRYCGVNDEIRILGETGCYADFTLPSAPSDTQTKKINSIYYAVEDPALPKSHDDGIDVEARKAQRGDLMIVQGPLGLDWYARKFGIFPRIENSEICQDHPAADHRVHLWKRYAPKVKGMPNHLFIKVHTHGCQESNQRYLLEERGLDHLYGLLEDVCGKNGWRLHFVTAYEMFKIIKCLEAGF
;
A
#
# COMPACT_ATOMS: atom_id res chain seq x y z
N MET A 1 9.40 -26.94 11.30
CA MET A 1 10.84 -27.22 11.25
C MET A 1 11.53 -25.91 10.94
N ASP A 2 12.38 -25.45 11.85
CA ASP A 2 13.18 -24.23 11.68
C ASP A 2 14.25 -24.53 10.62
N THR A 3 14.14 -23.94 9.43
CA THR A 3 14.99 -24.28 8.27
C THR A 3 16.37 -23.64 8.34
N GLY A 4 16.75 -23.02 9.46
CA GLY A 4 18.00 -22.26 9.59
C GLY A 4 18.09 -21.06 8.63
N THR A 5 17.03 -20.77 7.87
CA THR A 5 16.97 -19.67 6.92
C THR A 5 16.51 -18.42 7.67
N PRO A 6 17.28 -17.33 7.68
CA PRO A 6 16.88 -16.10 8.36
C PRO A 6 15.53 -15.59 7.86
N ILE A 7 14.70 -15.11 8.79
CA ILE A 7 13.47 -14.40 8.43
C ILE A 7 13.83 -13.10 7.71
N ARG A 8 13.08 -12.80 6.64
CA ARG A 8 13.15 -11.53 5.91
C ARG A 8 11.83 -10.80 6.09
N LEU A 9 11.90 -9.55 6.56
CA LEU A 9 10.76 -8.67 6.76
C LEU A 9 10.81 -7.57 5.72
N TYR A 10 9.80 -7.53 4.84
CA TYR A 10 9.62 -6.51 3.84
C TYR A 10 8.57 -5.51 4.33
N PHE A 11 8.97 -4.27 4.54
CA PHE A 11 8.12 -3.23 5.08
C PHE A 11 7.84 -2.14 4.03
N MET A 12 6.58 -1.77 3.87
CA MET A 12 6.17 -0.61 3.07
C MET A 12 5.06 0.18 3.77
N ILE A 13 4.93 1.45 3.38
CA ILE A 13 3.80 2.31 3.70
C ILE A 13 3.05 2.62 2.41
N ALA A 14 1.76 2.29 2.35
CA ALA A 14 0.83 2.72 1.31
C ALA A 14 0.12 3.99 1.78
N ASP A 15 0.59 5.15 1.32
CA ASP A 15 0.00 6.43 1.70
C ASP A 15 -1.10 6.84 0.73
N HIS A 16 -2.32 6.99 1.24
CA HIS A 16 -3.42 7.69 0.56
C HIS A 16 -3.09 9.18 0.55
N PHE A 17 -2.23 9.58 -0.39
CA PHE A 17 -1.62 10.90 -0.40
C PHE A 17 -2.56 11.89 -1.07
N GLU A 18 -3.41 12.54 -0.28
CA GLU A 18 -4.45 13.49 -0.71
C GLU A 18 -4.12 14.95 -0.30
N PRO A 19 -3.26 15.67 -1.04
CA PRO A 19 -2.91 17.06 -0.71
C PRO A 19 -4.10 18.00 -0.60
N TYR A 20 -5.19 17.75 -1.33
CA TYR A 20 -6.40 18.58 -1.31
C TYR A 20 -7.44 18.12 -0.26
N TRP A 21 -7.06 17.19 0.63
CA TRP A 21 -7.92 16.67 1.69
C TRP A 21 -8.72 17.77 2.42
N ASN A 22 -10.00 17.48 2.67
CA ASN A 22 -11.00 18.37 3.27
C ASN A 22 -11.27 19.66 2.47
N GLY A 23 -11.15 19.59 1.14
CA GLY A 23 -11.42 20.70 0.24
C GLY A 23 -10.39 21.83 0.35
N ALA A 24 -9.15 21.49 0.70
CA ALA A 24 -8.07 22.45 0.82
C ALA A 24 -7.77 23.12 -0.53
N GLY A 25 -7.36 24.39 -0.51
CA GLY A 25 -6.93 25.08 -1.72
C GLY A 25 -5.50 24.70 -2.13
N LYS A 26 -5.12 25.03 -3.38
CA LYS A 26 -3.79 24.71 -3.95
C LYS A 26 -2.60 25.14 -3.07
N SER A 27 -2.67 26.31 -2.43
CA SER A 27 -1.60 26.79 -1.53
C SER A 27 -1.34 25.82 -0.36
N GLU A 28 -2.41 25.29 0.23
CA GLU A 28 -2.33 24.35 1.33
C GLU A 28 -1.87 22.96 0.86
N ALA A 29 -2.37 22.51 -0.30
CA ALA A 29 -1.91 21.28 -0.95
C ALA A 29 -0.39 21.31 -1.25
N LEU A 30 0.12 22.43 -1.77
CA LEU A 30 1.55 22.66 -1.98
C LEU A 30 2.31 22.68 -0.65
N ARG A 31 1.77 23.32 0.40
CA ARG A 31 2.39 23.36 1.73
C ARG A 31 2.51 21.96 2.34
N ARG A 32 1.43 21.16 2.30
CA ARG A 32 1.41 19.76 2.77
C ARG A 32 2.45 18.92 2.03
N THR A 33 2.53 19.06 0.71
CA THR A 33 3.50 18.33 -0.12
C THR A 33 4.94 18.77 0.16
N ALA A 34 5.18 20.08 0.27
CA ALA A 34 6.50 20.63 0.59
C ALA A 34 7.01 20.16 1.96
N ASN A 35 6.12 20.01 2.95
CA ASN A 35 6.48 19.48 4.27
C ASN A 35 7.01 18.04 4.15
N TRP A 36 6.31 17.17 3.42
CA TRP A 36 6.78 15.81 3.15
C TRP A 36 8.16 15.78 2.50
N ILE A 37 8.33 16.54 1.41
CA ILE A 37 9.58 16.53 0.63
C ILE A 37 10.75 17.09 1.43
N SER A 38 10.52 18.06 2.31
CA SER A 38 11.55 18.60 3.18
C SER A 38 11.90 17.67 4.34
N ARG A 39 10.90 17.09 5.02
CA ARG A 39 11.10 16.39 6.29
C ARG A 39 11.43 14.92 6.13
N TYR A 40 10.81 14.25 5.16
CA TYR A 40 10.98 12.80 5.00
C TYR A 40 12.43 12.38 4.73
N PRO A 41 13.22 13.07 3.86
CA PRO A 41 14.62 12.73 3.64
C PRO A 41 15.47 12.77 4.91
N GLU A 42 15.23 13.76 5.79
CA GLU A 42 15.95 13.91 7.06
C GLU A 42 15.67 12.75 8.03
N ILE A 43 14.44 12.23 8.00
CA ILE A 43 14.01 11.10 8.84
C ILE A 43 14.54 9.80 8.25
N ALA A 44 14.21 9.51 6.99
CA ALA A 44 14.56 8.25 6.32
C ALA A 44 16.07 8.02 6.29
N SER A 45 16.88 9.06 6.11
CA SER A 45 18.34 8.92 6.04
C SER A 45 19.01 8.46 7.34
N ARG A 46 18.30 8.47 8.48
CA ARG A 46 18.81 7.97 9.77
C ARG A 46 18.76 6.46 9.88
N PHE A 47 17.96 5.80 9.05
CA PHE A 47 17.66 4.38 9.14
C PHE A 47 18.22 3.65 7.91
N LYS A 48 18.60 2.38 8.11
CA LYS A 48 19.17 1.53 7.07
C LYS A 48 18.66 0.11 7.18
N ASP A 49 18.11 -0.40 6.09
CA ASP A 49 17.75 -1.80 5.99
C ASP A 49 19.00 -2.71 5.94
N SER A 50 18.79 -4.03 5.89
CA SER A 50 19.88 -5.01 5.85
C SER A 50 20.77 -4.94 4.60
N GLU A 51 20.42 -4.11 3.62
CA GLU A 51 21.17 -3.84 2.39
C GLU A 51 21.70 -2.40 2.33
N GLY A 52 21.58 -1.63 3.42
CA GLY A 52 22.06 -0.26 3.51
C GLY A 52 21.16 0.77 2.82
N ARG A 53 19.90 0.43 2.52
CA ARG A 53 18.93 1.36 1.91
C ARG A 53 18.11 2.06 2.98
N SER A 54 17.87 3.36 2.76
CA SER A 54 16.91 4.11 3.58
C SER A 54 15.47 3.68 3.27
N PRO A 55 14.53 3.88 4.21
CA PRO A 55 13.10 3.80 3.91
C PRO A 55 12.71 4.64 2.70
N ARG A 56 11.80 4.10 1.88
CA ARG A 56 11.17 4.80 0.77
C ARG A 56 9.66 4.77 0.94
N HIS A 57 9.03 5.92 0.73
CA HIS A 57 7.61 6.09 0.89
C HIS A 57 6.88 5.82 -0.43
N THR A 58 5.74 5.12 -0.40
CA THR A 58 4.91 4.97 -1.61
C THR A 58 3.71 5.92 -1.52
N PHE A 59 3.70 6.93 -2.37
CA PHE A 59 2.63 7.92 -2.49
C PHE A 59 1.61 7.42 -3.51
N PHE A 60 0.46 6.91 -3.04
CA PHE A 60 -0.66 6.62 -3.93
C PHE A 60 -1.43 7.92 -4.17
N PHE A 61 -1.24 8.52 -5.34
CA PHE A 61 -1.73 9.86 -5.65
C PHE A 61 -3.10 9.82 -6.35
N PRO A 62 -4.12 10.55 -5.85
CA PRO A 62 -5.47 10.56 -6.40
C PRO A 62 -5.53 11.24 -7.76
N GLU A 63 -6.06 10.55 -8.77
CA GLU A 63 -6.23 11.08 -10.13
C GLU A 63 -7.00 12.41 -10.15
N GLU A 64 -8.08 12.47 -9.38
CA GLU A 64 -8.99 13.61 -9.32
C GLU A 64 -8.38 14.86 -8.65
N GLU A 65 -7.24 14.72 -7.95
CA GLU A 65 -6.49 15.85 -7.38
C GLU A 65 -5.24 16.22 -8.19
N TYR A 66 -5.14 15.77 -9.45
CA TYR A 66 -3.97 16.04 -10.28
C TYR A 66 -3.62 17.54 -10.33
N ASP A 67 -2.41 17.86 -9.86
CA ASP A 67 -1.76 19.15 -10.03
C ASP A 67 -0.32 18.94 -10.49
N ALA A 68 0.03 19.51 -11.64
CA ALA A 68 1.33 19.31 -12.27
C ALA A 68 2.51 19.75 -11.39
N GLU A 69 2.34 20.77 -10.55
CA GLU A 69 3.39 21.28 -9.67
C GLU A 69 3.64 20.31 -8.51
N ILE A 70 2.57 19.79 -7.91
CA ILE A 70 2.65 18.77 -6.85
C ILE A 70 3.27 17.47 -7.38
N ILE A 71 2.84 16.99 -8.54
CA ILE A 71 3.41 15.79 -9.15
C ILE A 71 4.89 16.00 -9.49
N ALA A 72 5.27 17.16 -10.04
CA ALA A 72 6.68 17.46 -10.32
C ALA A 72 7.54 17.53 -9.04
N MET A 73 6.96 18.00 -7.93
CA MET A 73 7.59 17.95 -6.61
C MET A 73 7.84 16.49 -6.16
N LEU A 74 6.83 15.63 -6.24
CA LEU A 74 6.95 14.20 -5.91
C LEU A 74 7.91 13.46 -6.84
N ALA A 75 7.90 13.76 -8.15
CA ALA A 75 8.80 13.14 -9.12
C ALA A 75 10.28 13.41 -8.80
N ARG A 76 10.62 14.65 -8.44
CA ARG A 76 11.98 14.99 -7.98
C ARG A 76 12.35 14.22 -6.70
N HIS A 77 11.44 14.18 -5.73
CA HIS A 77 11.64 13.47 -4.47
C HIS A 77 11.85 11.95 -4.67
N CYS A 78 11.10 11.34 -5.59
CA CYS A 78 11.27 9.93 -5.96
C CYS A 78 12.62 9.69 -6.67
N LYS A 79 13.01 10.58 -7.58
CA LYS A 79 14.32 10.51 -8.27
C LYS A 79 15.51 10.62 -7.33
N GLU A 80 15.36 11.35 -6.23
CA GLU A 80 16.35 11.44 -5.15
C GLU A 80 16.41 10.16 -4.28
N GLY A 81 15.54 9.18 -4.53
CA GLY A 81 15.56 7.88 -3.88
C GLY A 81 14.76 7.81 -2.58
N PHE A 82 13.85 8.74 -2.34
CA PHE A 82 13.04 8.80 -1.11
C PHE A 82 11.60 8.29 -1.25
N GLY A 83 11.17 7.94 -2.47
CA GLY A 83 9.84 7.37 -2.64
C GLY A 83 9.54 6.82 -4.03
N ASP A 84 8.29 6.47 -4.21
CA ASP A 84 7.66 6.02 -5.46
C ASP A 84 6.24 6.60 -5.53
N VAL A 85 5.72 6.81 -6.75
CA VAL A 85 4.34 7.26 -6.97
C VAL A 85 3.55 6.16 -7.63
N GLU A 86 2.35 5.90 -7.10
CA GLU A 86 1.39 4.92 -7.61
C GLU A 86 0.00 5.57 -7.73
N ILE A 87 -0.98 4.85 -8.29
CA ILE A 87 -2.29 5.42 -8.60
C ILE A 87 -3.28 5.17 -7.45
N HIS A 88 -3.93 6.25 -7.03
CA HIS A 88 -5.08 6.25 -6.16
C HIS A 88 -6.27 6.85 -6.93
N LEU A 89 -7.48 6.38 -6.62
CA LEU A 89 -8.68 6.90 -7.28
C LEU A 89 -9.88 6.85 -6.34
N HIS A 90 -10.56 7.98 -6.21
CA HIS A 90 -11.94 8.01 -5.74
C HIS A 90 -12.89 8.04 -6.93
N HIS A 91 -13.85 7.13 -6.93
CA HIS A 91 -14.95 7.15 -7.89
C HIS A 91 -16.23 6.63 -7.23
N ASP A 92 -17.38 6.97 -7.81
CA ASP A 92 -18.70 6.62 -7.29
C ASP A 92 -19.70 6.56 -8.44
N ARG A 93 -20.44 5.45 -8.53
CA ARG A 93 -21.40 5.17 -9.62
C ARG A 93 -20.76 5.34 -11.00
N ASP A 94 -19.51 4.91 -11.13
CA ASP A 94 -18.78 4.95 -12.39
C ASP A 94 -19.28 3.84 -13.34
N THR A 95 -18.70 3.80 -14.54
CA THR A 95 -18.91 2.76 -15.54
C THR A 95 -17.58 2.13 -15.90
N SER A 96 -17.57 0.90 -16.40
CA SER A 96 -16.35 0.20 -16.86
C SER A 96 -15.51 1.07 -17.82
N GLU A 97 -16.18 1.75 -18.73
CA GLU A 97 -15.56 2.64 -19.72
C GLU A 97 -15.08 3.97 -19.09
N GLY A 98 -15.82 4.51 -18.12
CA GLY A 98 -15.41 5.68 -17.36
C GLY A 98 -14.15 5.43 -16.51
N LEU A 99 -14.13 4.33 -15.77
CA LEU A 99 -13.00 3.88 -14.97
C LEU A 99 -11.76 3.66 -15.84
N ARG A 100 -11.90 2.93 -16.95
CA ARG A 100 -10.80 2.68 -17.89
C ARG A 100 -10.16 3.97 -18.40
N ARG A 101 -10.98 4.95 -18.80
CA ARG A 101 -10.46 6.24 -19.29
C ARG A 101 -9.67 6.98 -18.22
N LYS A 102 -10.17 7.06 -16.98
CA LYS A 102 -9.46 7.73 -15.88
C LYS A 102 -8.10 7.08 -15.64
N LEU A 103 -8.07 5.76 -15.48
CA LEU A 103 -6.85 4.99 -15.22
C LEU A 103 -5.82 5.14 -16.36
N VAL A 104 -6.24 4.98 -17.61
CA VAL A 104 -5.34 5.11 -18.77
C VAL A 104 -4.80 6.53 -18.88
N SER A 105 -5.68 7.54 -18.83
CA SER A 105 -5.28 8.94 -18.94
C SER A 105 -4.29 9.33 -17.86
N PHE A 106 -4.53 8.94 -16.61
CA PHE A 106 -3.67 9.32 -15.50
C PHE A 106 -2.36 8.55 -15.48
N ARG A 107 -2.38 7.23 -15.74
CA ARG A 107 -1.17 6.41 -15.92
C ARG A 107 -0.26 6.99 -16.99
N ASP A 108 -0.81 7.30 -18.16
CA ASP A 108 -0.02 7.82 -19.28
C ASP A 108 0.52 9.21 -18.96
N ARG A 109 -0.29 10.08 -18.34
CA ARG A 109 0.16 11.39 -17.88
C ARG A 109 1.31 11.31 -16.87
N LEU A 110 1.19 10.49 -15.83
CA LEU A 110 2.25 10.30 -14.83
C LEU A 110 3.56 9.86 -15.50
N HIS A 111 3.47 8.96 -16.48
CA HIS A 111 4.65 8.45 -17.15
C HIS A 111 5.25 9.42 -18.16
N GLU A 112 4.45 9.94 -19.08
CA GLU A 112 4.90 10.71 -20.23
C GLU A 112 5.27 12.15 -19.85
N GLU A 113 4.52 12.78 -18.96
CA GLU A 113 4.74 14.18 -18.58
C GLU A 113 5.70 14.31 -17.38
N HIS A 114 5.73 13.33 -16.47
CA HIS A 114 6.47 13.45 -15.20
C HIS A 114 7.61 12.44 -15.03
N GLY A 115 7.73 11.46 -15.94
CA GLY A 115 8.75 10.42 -15.84
C GLY A 115 8.56 9.49 -14.63
N LEU A 116 7.34 9.45 -14.07
CA LEU A 116 6.95 8.54 -13.02
C LEU A 116 6.48 7.19 -13.61
N LEU A 117 6.19 6.22 -12.75
CA LEU A 117 5.86 4.85 -13.14
C LEU A 117 6.97 4.18 -13.97
N ARG A 118 6.80 2.91 -14.34
CA ARG A 118 7.77 2.18 -15.16
C ARG A 118 7.09 1.40 -16.27
N ARG A 119 7.87 1.07 -17.29
CA ARG A 119 7.46 0.13 -18.33
C ARG A 119 7.87 -1.29 -17.96
N GLU A 120 6.99 -2.24 -18.23
CA GLU A 120 7.30 -3.66 -18.21
C GLU A 120 8.34 -3.97 -19.31
N GLU A 121 9.41 -4.68 -18.96
CA GLU A 121 10.51 -4.98 -19.88
C GLU A 121 10.07 -5.79 -21.11
N GLU A 122 9.15 -6.76 -20.93
CA GLU A 122 8.76 -7.68 -21.99
C GLU A 122 7.71 -7.10 -22.96
N LYS A 123 6.70 -6.40 -22.42
CA LYS A 123 5.53 -5.95 -23.21
C LYS A 123 5.47 -4.44 -23.42
N GLY A 124 6.36 -3.67 -22.79
CA GLY A 124 6.41 -2.21 -22.88
C GLY A 124 5.23 -1.46 -22.26
N ARG A 125 4.32 -2.18 -21.56
CA ARG A 125 3.15 -1.61 -20.87
C ARG A 125 3.60 -0.77 -19.68
N ILE A 126 2.98 0.39 -19.46
CA ILE A 126 3.21 1.19 -18.26
C ILE A 126 2.51 0.50 -17.09
N LEU A 127 3.24 0.31 -15.99
CA LEU A 127 2.80 -0.41 -14.80
C LEU A 127 2.55 0.55 -13.65
N TYR A 128 1.51 0.28 -12.87
CA TYR A 128 1.18 1.03 -11.65
C TYR A 128 0.56 0.13 -10.58
N GLY A 129 0.69 0.51 -9.32
CA GLY A 129 0.04 -0.09 -8.17
C GLY A 129 -1.22 0.70 -7.88
N PHE A 130 -2.24 0.03 -7.33
CA PHE A 130 -3.52 0.67 -7.09
C PHE A 130 -3.92 0.66 -5.62
N VAL A 131 -4.53 1.76 -5.19
CA VAL A 131 -5.33 1.84 -3.97
C VAL A 131 -6.66 2.47 -4.31
N HIS A 132 -7.74 1.84 -3.89
CA HIS A 132 -9.08 2.37 -4.03
C HIS A 132 -9.38 3.33 -2.88
N GLY A 133 -9.67 4.60 -3.19
CA GLY A 133 -9.75 5.66 -2.16
C GLY A 133 -10.86 5.52 -1.14
N ASN A 134 -12.02 5.02 -1.59
CA ASN A 134 -13.13 4.69 -0.70
C ASN A 134 -13.09 3.25 -0.14
N TRP A 135 -11.99 2.54 -0.35
CA TRP A 135 -11.81 1.12 -0.01
C TRP A 135 -12.87 0.17 -0.60
N ALA A 136 -13.62 0.61 -1.60
CA ALA A 136 -14.76 -0.11 -2.17
C ALA A 136 -14.37 -0.83 -3.48
N LEU A 137 -13.14 -1.35 -3.53
CA LEU A 137 -12.59 -2.10 -4.65
C LEU A 137 -13.62 -3.10 -5.17
N ASP A 138 -13.77 -3.16 -6.48
CA ASP A 138 -14.68 -4.04 -7.19
C ASP A 138 -16.12 -3.94 -6.71
N ASN A 139 -16.58 -2.70 -6.54
CA ASN A 139 -17.92 -2.36 -6.08
C ASN A 139 -18.33 -3.06 -4.77
N SER A 140 -17.37 -3.27 -3.88
CA SER A 140 -17.53 -4.16 -2.72
C SER A 140 -18.45 -3.65 -1.61
N ARG A 141 -18.86 -2.39 -1.66
CA ARG A 141 -19.80 -1.81 -0.70
C ARG A 141 -21.22 -2.25 -1.01
N LYS A 142 -21.97 -2.69 0.00
CA LYS A 142 -23.28 -3.33 -0.20
C LYS A 142 -24.34 -2.46 -0.88
N ASP A 143 -24.21 -1.14 -0.77
CA ASP A 143 -25.15 -0.18 -1.37
C ASP A 143 -24.72 0.29 -2.77
N GLY A 144 -23.67 -0.29 -3.35
CA GLY A 144 -23.18 0.00 -4.70
C GLY A 144 -22.61 1.41 -4.86
N ARG A 145 -22.32 2.09 -3.76
CA ARG A 145 -21.69 3.42 -3.74
C ARG A 145 -20.19 3.30 -3.68
N TYR A 146 -19.53 4.38 -4.06
CA TYR A 146 -18.10 4.58 -3.96
C TYR A 146 -17.26 3.67 -4.86
N CYS A 147 -17.87 3.12 -5.90
CA CYS A 147 -17.21 2.51 -7.05
C CYS A 147 -18.22 2.44 -8.21
N GLY A 148 -19.11 1.44 -8.24
CA GLY A 148 -20.13 1.25 -9.27
C GLY A 148 -19.73 0.31 -10.42
N VAL A 149 -18.54 -0.29 -10.37
CA VAL A 149 -17.97 -1.11 -11.45
C VAL A 149 -17.65 -2.52 -10.93
N ASN A 150 -18.38 -3.53 -11.39
CA ASN A 150 -18.18 -4.94 -11.00
C ASN A 150 -17.08 -5.66 -11.77
N ASP A 151 -16.50 -5.04 -12.81
CA ASP A 151 -15.36 -5.58 -13.56
C ASP A 151 -14.09 -4.76 -13.34
N GLU A 152 -13.99 -4.11 -12.17
CA GLU A 152 -12.87 -3.22 -11.82
C GLU A 152 -11.55 -3.99 -11.76
N ILE A 153 -11.53 -5.24 -11.27
CA ILE A 153 -10.31 -6.07 -11.18
C ILE A 153 -9.72 -6.31 -12.57
N ARG A 154 -10.54 -6.69 -13.55
CA ARG A 154 -10.13 -6.88 -14.94
C ARG A 154 -9.64 -5.58 -15.56
N ILE A 155 -10.40 -4.48 -15.37
CA ILE A 155 -10.01 -3.18 -15.94
C ILE A 155 -8.64 -2.77 -15.41
N LEU A 156 -8.42 -2.85 -14.10
CA LEU A 156 -7.12 -2.57 -13.48
C LEU A 156 -6.01 -3.40 -14.13
N GLY A 157 -6.21 -4.73 -14.26
CA GLY A 157 -5.23 -5.62 -14.90
C GLY A 157 -4.95 -5.26 -16.37
N GLU A 158 -5.97 -4.92 -17.15
CA GLU A 158 -5.86 -4.52 -18.56
C GLU A 158 -5.22 -3.15 -18.76
N THR A 159 -5.41 -2.22 -17.81
CA THR A 159 -4.79 -0.89 -17.84
C THR A 159 -3.38 -0.87 -17.26
N GLY A 160 -2.87 -1.98 -16.73
CA GLY A 160 -1.47 -2.10 -16.31
C GLY A 160 -1.25 -2.07 -14.81
N CYS A 161 -2.32 -2.24 -14.02
CA CYS A 161 -2.17 -2.47 -12.60
C CYS A 161 -1.45 -3.80 -12.36
N TYR A 162 -0.33 -3.78 -11.62
CA TYR A 162 0.39 -5.02 -11.29
C TYR A 162 -0.11 -5.63 -9.97
N ALA A 163 -0.62 -4.82 -9.05
CA ALA A 163 -1.20 -5.26 -7.79
C ALA A 163 -2.04 -4.14 -7.14
N ASP A 164 -3.07 -4.56 -6.40
CA ASP A 164 -3.85 -3.74 -5.49
C ASP A 164 -3.30 -3.80 -4.06
N PHE A 165 -3.35 -2.67 -3.36
CA PHE A 165 -2.90 -2.49 -1.98
C PHE A 165 -3.99 -1.91 -1.07
N THR A 166 -5.27 -1.98 -1.46
CA THR A 166 -6.39 -1.36 -0.76
C THR A 166 -6.64 -1.95 0.64
N LEU A 167 -6.44 -3.26 0.82
CA LEU A 167 -6.88 -3.99 2.03
C LEU A 167 -5.78 -4.10 3.10
N PRO A 168 -6.07 -3.97 4.40
CA PRO A 168 -7.40 -4.10 4.99
C PRO A 168 -8.20 -2.80 4.97
N SER A 169 -9.52 -2.93 4.90
CA SER A 169 -10.48 -1.84 5.03
C SER A 169 -11.37 -1.97 6.27
N ALA A 170 -11.11 -2.97 7.11
CA ALA A 170 -11.80 -3.13 8.39
C ALA A 170 -11.70 -1.83 9.23
N PRO A 171 -12.80 -1.40 9.88
CA PRO A 171 -14.05 -2.14 10.10
C PRO A 171 -15.13 -1.97 9.02
N SER A 172 -14.82 -1.37 7.86
CA SER A 172 -15.77 -1.20 6.74
C SER A 172 -16.35 -2.55 6.27
N ASP A 173 -17.57 -2.53 5.74
CA ASP A 173 -18.20 -3.71 5.13
C ASP A 173 -17.59 -4.09 3.77
N THR A 174 -16.70 -3.24 3.24
CA THR A 174 -15.88 -3.55 2.07
C THR A 174 -14.78 -4.58 2.38
N GLN A 175 -14.44 -4.81 3.66
CA GLN A 175 -13.42 -5.77 4.07
C GLN A 175 -13.75 -7.18 3.59
N THR A 176 -12.79 -7.84 2.94
CA THR A 176 -12.90 -9.21 2.46
C THR A 176 -12.93 -10.25 3.59
N LYS A 177 -13.52 -11.41 3.32
CA LYS A 177 -13.43 -12.59 4.19
C LYS A 177 -12.00 -13.11 4.29
N LYS A 178 -11.28 -13.15 3.17
CA LYS A 178 -9.86 -13.48 3.15
C LYS A 178 -9.06 -12.34 3.76
N ILE A 179 -8.23 -12.63 4.75
CA ILE A 179 -7.39 -11.65 5.46
C ILE A 179 -5.95 -12.15 5.53
N ASN A 180 -5.00 -11.26 5.79
CA ASN A 180 -3.59 -11.59 6.02
C ASN A 180 -2.96 -12.44 4.91
N SER A 181 -3.34 -12.17 3.65
CA SER A 181 -2.98 -13.00 2.49
C SER A 181 -2.38 -12.17 1.35
N ILE A 182 -1.55 -12.83 0.54
CA ILE A 182 -1.17 -12.36 -0.79
C ILE A 182 -1.78 -13.36 -1.77
N TYR A 183 -2.68 -12.90 -2.63
CA TYR A 183 -3.48 -13.78 -3.46
C TYR A 183 -3.84 -13.09 -4.78
N TYR A 184 -4.28 -13.87 -5.76
CA TYR A 184 -4.87 -13.37 -6.98
C TYR A 184 -6.39 -13.32 -6.85
N ALA A 185 -6.98 -12.15 -7.06
CA ALA A 185 -8.40 -12.03 -7.30
C ALA A 185 -8.78 -12.75 -8.60
N VAL A 186 -9.98 -13.31 -8.64
CA VAL A 186 -10.56 -13.93 -9.83
C VAL A 186 -11.80 -13.13 -10.18
N GLU A 187 -11.76 -12.44 -11.30
CA GLU A 187 -12.82 -11.52 -11.72
C GLU A 187 -14.16 -12.25 -11.93
N ASP A 188 -15.24 -11.63 -11.48
CA ASP A 188 -16.61 -11.99 -11.82
C ASP A 188 -17.41 -10.73 -12.17
N PRO A 189 -17.53 -10.37 -13.46
CA PRO A 189 -18.18 -9.12 -13.85
C PRO A 189 -19.69 -9.10 -13.52
N ALA A 190 -20.29 -10.24 -13.17
CA ALA A 190 -21.69 -10.33 -12.80
C ALA A 190 -21.93 -9.96 -11.32
N LEU A 191 -20.91 -10.01 -10.47
CA LEU A 191 -21.03 -9.82 -9.02
C LEU A 191 -19.99 -8.83 -8.49
N PRO A 192 -20.35 -7.96 -7.54
CA PRO A 192 -19.34 -7.15 -6.86
C PRO A 192 -18.44 -8.03 -5.97
N LYS A 193 -17.27 -7.50 -5.61
CA LYS A 193 -16.35 -8.05 -4.61
C LYS A 193 -15.82 -9.44 -5.00
N SER A 194 -15.50 -9.63 -6.28
CA SER A 194 -14.89 -10.86 -6.81
C SER A 194 -13.56 -11.23 -6.13
N HIS A 195 -12.93 -10.28 -5.45
CA HIS A 195 -11.71 -10.47 -4.68
C HIS A 195 -11.91 -11.00 -3.23
N ASP A 196 -13.12 -11.40 -2.82
CA ASP A 196 -13.45 -11.81 -1.43
C ASP A 196 -12.69 -13.07 -0.93
N ASP A 197 -12.38 -14.04 -1.80
CA ASP A 197 -11.84 -15.36 -1.46
C ASP A 197 -10.77 -15.92 -2.44
N GLY A 198 -10.08 -15.05 -3.18
CA GLY A 198 -9.17 -15.43 -4.28
C GLY A 198 -8.01 -16.40 -3.96
N ILE A 199 -7.23 -16.74 -4.99
CA ILE A 199 -6.27 -17.86 -4.98
C ILE A 199 -4.91 -17.42 -4.43
N ASP A 200 -4.42 -18.06 -3.36
CA ASP A 200 -3.12 -17.72 -2.75
C ASP A 200 -1.97 -17.73 -3.78
N VAL A 201 -1.09 -16.73 -3.67
CA VAL A 201 0.21 -16.76 -4.35
C VAL A 201 1.06 -17.84 -3.70
N GLU A 202 1.50 -18.81 -4.50
CA GLU A 202 2.22 -20.00 -4.03
C GLU A 202 3.53 -20.17 -4.82
N ALA A 203 4.61 -20.44 -4.10
CA ALA A 203 5.92 -20.65 -4.70
C ALA A 203 5.90 -21.85 -5.67
N ARG A 204 6.54 -21.66 -6.83
CA ARG A 204 6.64 -22.61 -7.94
C ARG A 204 5.29 -23.01 -8.52
N LYS A 205 4.26 -22.17 -8.37
CA LYS A 205 2.99 -22.29 -9.07
C LYS A 205 2.87 -21.17 -10.09
N ALA A 206 2.24 -21.46 -11.22
CA ALA A 206 1.87 -20.42 -12.16
C ALA A 206 0.80 -19.50 -11.55
N GLN A 207 0.84 -18.22 -11.91
CA GLN A 207 -0.20 -17.26 -11.57
C GLN A 207 -1.57 -17.78 -12.03
N ARG A 208 -2.57 -17.67 -11.14
CA ARG A 208 -3.96 -18.04 -11.40
C ARG A 208 -4.89 -16.97 -10.85
N GLY A 209 -5.47 -16.18 -11.75
CA GLY A 209 -6.33 -15.03 -11.44
C GLY A 209 -5.85 -13.76 -12.13
N ASP A 210 -6.64 -12.70 -11.99
CA ASP A 210 -6.60 -11.51 -12.83
C ASP A 210 -5.70 -10.41 -12.27
N LEU A 211 -5.74 -10.19 -10.94
CA LEU A 211 -4.94 -9.15 -10.27
C LEU A 211 -4.42 -9.65 -8.92
N MET A 212 -3.17 -9.33 -8.59
CA MET A 212 -2.63 -9.62 -7.27
C MET A 212 -3.17 -8.62 -6.24
N ILE A 213 -3.67 -9.14 -5.12
CA ILE A 213 -4.07 -8.38 -3.94
C ILE A 213 -3.02 -8.58 -2.86
N VAL A 214 -2.42 -7.48 -2.40
CA VAL A 214 -1.42 -7.47 -1.32
C VAL A 214 -2.02 -6.84 -0.08
N GLN A 215 -2.45 -7.67 0.86
CA GLN A 215 -3.07 -7.18 2.09
C GLN A 215 -2.05 -6.66 3.09
N GLY A 216 -2.50 -5.81 4.00
CA GLY A 216 -1.81 -5.50 5.25
C GLY A 216 -2.24 -6.43 6.39
N PRO A 217 -1.47 -6.49 7.49
CA PRO A 217 -1.90 -7.18 8.69
C PRO A 217 -3.26 -6.69 9.22
N LEU A 218 -4.14 -7.62 9.55
CA LEU A 218 -5.44 -7.40 10.16
C LEU A 218 -5.66 -8.39 11.28
N GLY A 219 -5.99 -7.90 12.47
CA GLY A 219 -6.19 -8.75 13.63
C GLY A 219 -6.85 -8.05 14.81
N LEU A 220 -6.88 -8.76 15.93
CA LEU A 220 -7.37 -8.24 17.20
C LEU A 220 -6.20 -7.79 18.06
N ASP A 221 -6.27 -6.55 18.54
CA ASP A 221 -5.35 -6.00 19.51
C ASP A 221 -5.93 -6.11 20.93
N TRP A 222 -5.39 -7.07 21.69
CA TRP A 222 -5.75 -7.31 23.08
C TRP A 222 -4.99 -6.44 24.08
N TYR A 223 -3.96 -5.71 23.64
CA TYR A 223 -3.29 -4.71 24.46
C TYR A 223 -4.12 -3.43 24.49
N ALA A 224 -4.60 -2.99 23.32
CA ALA A 224 -5.52 -1.85 23.23
C ALA A 224 -6.98 -2.31 23.37
N ARG A 225 -7.49 -2.37 24.61
CA ARG A 225 -8.87 -2.81 24.88
C ARG A 225 -9.86 -1.65 24.96
N LYS A 226 -10.95 -1.73 24.19
CA LYS A 226 -12.13 -0.88 24.36
C LYS A 226 -12.86 -1.25 25.66
N PHE A 227 -13.12 -0.24 26.50
CA PHE A 227 -13.70 -0.41 27.84
C PHE A 227 -12.94 -1.39 28.74
N GLY A 228 -11.66 -1.67 28.46
CA GLY A 228 -10.84 -2.63 29.20
C GLY A 228 -11.13 -4.12 28.92
N ILE A 229 -12.13 -4.44 28.08
CA ILE A 229 -12.64 -5.81 27.91
C ILE A 229 -12.54 -6.31 26.46
N PHE A 230 -12.94 -5.49 25.49
CA PHE A 230 -12.99 -5.91 24.09
C PHE A 230 -11.73 -5.49 23.34
N PRO A 231 -11.09 -6.36 22.56
CA PRO A 231 -9.93 -5.97 21.76
C PRO A 231 -10.34 -4.93 20.72
N ARG A 232 -9.43 -3.99 20.42
CA ARG A 232 -9.57 -3.14 19.23
C ARG A 232 -9.19 -3.94 17.98
N ILE A 233 -9.58 -3.42 16.84
CA ILE A 233 -9.14 -3.95 15.54
C ILE A 233 -7.78 -3.30 15.23
N GLU A 234 -6.78 -4.14 14.97
CA GLU A 234 -5.55 -3.73 14.32
C GLU A 234 -5.76 -3.86 12.82
N ASN A 235 -5.75 -2.74 12.09
CA ASN A 235 -5.96 -2.69 10.63
C ASN A 235 -4.74 -2.11 9.89
N SER A 236 -3.57 -2.04 10.52
CA SER A 236 -2.34 -1.51 9.93
C SER A 236 -2.40 -0.04 9.49
N GLU A 237 -3.30 0.76 10.07
CA GLU A 237 -3.25 2.22 9.94
C GLU A 237 -2.15 2.80 10.83
N ILE A 238 -1.34 3.73 10.31
CA ILE A 238 -0.41 4.55 11.10
C ILE A 238 -0.84 6.00 11.00
N CYS A 239 -1.32 6.53 12.11
CA CYS A 239 -1.85 7.88 12.19
C CYS A 239 -1.68 8.41 13.63
N GLN A 240 -2.11 9.65 13.89
CA GLN A 240 -1.99 10.22 15.24
C GLN A 240 -2.72 9.37 16.30
N ASP A 241 -3.91 8.86 15.97
CA ASP A 241 -4.74 8.07 16.88
C ASP A 241 -4.30 6.59 16.96
N HIS A 242 -3.56 6.12 15.96
CA HIS A 242 -3.00 4.78 15.88
C HIS A 242 -1.48 4.87 15.68
N PRO A 243 -0.71 5.30 16.70
CA PRO A 243 0.73 5.43 16.58
C PRO A 243 1.42 4.07 16.47
N ALA A 244 2.64 4.05 15.93
CA ALA A 244 3.51 2.89 15.98
C ALA A 244 3.87 2.54 17.44
N ALA A 245 3.82 1.26 17.78
CA ALA A 245 4.14 0.76 19.11
C ALA A 245 4.65 -0.68 19.06
N ASP A 246 5.46 -1.07 20.06
CA ASP A 246 6.03 -2.42 20.17
C ASP A 246 4.97 -3.52 19.99
N HIS A 247 3.87 -3.45 20.75
CA HIS A 247 2.82 -4.47 20.70
C HIS A 247 2.18 -4.60 19.31
N ARG A 248 2.04 -3.49 18.57
CA ARG A 248 1.51 -3.50 17.19
C ARG A 248 2.48 -4.19 16.24
N VAL A 249 3.79 -3.93 16.35
CA VAL A 249 4.80 -4.64 15.56
C VAL A 249 4.74 -6.16 15.82
N HIS A 250 4.48 -6.59 17.06
CA HIS A 250 4.27 -8.02 17.36
C HIS A 250 3.01 -8.58 16.67
N LEU A 251 1.92 -7.81 16.61
CA LEU A 251 0.72 -8.20 15.87
C LEU A 251 1.00 -8.26 14.37
N TRP A 252 1.68 -7.27 13.80
CA TRP A 252 2.05 -7.26 12.38
C TRP A 252 2.92 -8.46 12.02
N LYS A 253 3.89 -8.83 12.86
CA LYS A 253 4.68 -10.05 12.68
C LYS A 253 3.85 -11.33 12.69
N ARG A 254 2.87 -11.40 13.60
CA ARG A 254 1.98 -12.56 13.76
C ARG A 254 1.06 -12.71 12.55
N TYR A 255 0.56 -11.60 12.03
CA TYR A 255 -0.46 -11.56 10.98
C TYR A 255 0.11 -11.17 9.61
N ALA A 256 1.44 -11.07 9.46
CA ALA A 256 2.08 -10.73 8.20
C ALA A 256 1.69 -11.72 7.10
N PRO A 257 1.12 -11.24 5.97
CA PRO A 257 0.99 -12.03 4.77
C PRO A 257 2.32 -12.64 4.31
N LYS A 258 2.22 -13.79 3.64
CA LYS A 258 3.36 -14.57 3.14
C LYS A 258 3.01 -15.17 1.79
N VAL A 259 4.02 -15.39 0.95
CA VAL A 259 3.88 -16.29 -0.20
C VAL A 259 3.81 -17.72 0.32
N LYS A 260 2.78 -18.47 -0.10
CA LYS A 260 2.58 -19.84 0.34
C LYS A 260 3.76 -20.71 -0.11
N GLY A 261 4.32 -21.47 0.82
CA GLY A 261 5.56 -22.24 0.60
C GLY A 261 6.86 -21.48 0.93
N MET A 262 6.80 -20.17 1.21
CA MET A 262 7.96 -19.34 1.61
C MET A 262 7.73 -18.66 2.98
N PRO A 263 7.56 -19.44 4.07
CA PRO A 263 7.09 -18.93 5.37
C PRO A 263 8.08 -18.00 6.10
N ASN A 264 9.34 -17.96 5.64
CA ASN A 264 10.42 -17.12 6.15
C ASN A 264 10.42 -15.69 5.57
N HIS A 265 9.53 -15.38 4.61
CA HIS A 265 9.34 -14.04 4.06
C HIS A 265 8.04 -13.44 4.62
N LEU A 266 8.17 -12.36 5.39
CA LEU A 266 7.06 -11.63 6.00
C LEU A 266 6.85 -10.32 5.26
N PHE A 267 5.64 -10.09 4.77
CA PHE A 267 5.27 -8.84 4.11
C PHE A 267 4.41 -8.02 5.07
N ILE A 268 4.87 -6.83 5.42
CA ILE A 268 4.14 -5.90 6.28
C ILE A 268 3.89 -4.62 5.48
N LYS A 269 2.65 -4.48 5.04
CA LYS A 269 2.15 -3.27 4.41
C LYS A 269 1.23 -2.56 5.39
N VAL A 270 1.64 -1.37 5.82
CA VAL A 270 0.80 -0.45 6.59
C VAL A 270 0.27 0.65 5.67
N HIS A 271 -0.74 1.40 6.13
CA HIS A 271 -1.29 2.52 5.38
C HIS A 271 -1.42 3.77 6.25
N THR A 272 -1.53 4.93 5.61
CA THR A 272 -1.76 6.22 6.26
C THR A 272 -2.49 7.17 5.33
N HIS A 273 -2.99 8.28 5.88
CA HIS A 273 -3.43 9.45 5.14
C HIS A 273 -2.48 10.59 5.46
N GLY A 274 -1.34 10.63 4.78
CA GLY A 274 -0.18 11.43 5.15
C GLY A 274 -0.36 12.94 4.98
N CYS A 275 -1.39 13.37 4.25
CA CYS A 275 -1.68 14.79 4.04
C CYS A 275 -2.65 15.40 5.07
N GLN A 276 -3.35 14.58 5.86
CA GLN A 276 -4.20 15.08 6.95
C GLN A 276 -3.33 15.72 8.03
N GLU A 277 -3.69 16.90 8.54
CA GLU A 277 -2.79 17.72 9.35
C GLU A 277 -2.29 17.05 10.63
N SER A 278 -3.18 16.36 11.35
CA SER A 278 -2.83 15.59 12.54
C SER A 278 -1.85 14.47 12.23
N ASN A 279 -2.11 13.73 11.16
CA ASN A 279 -1.27 12.61 10.73
C ASN A 279 0.08 13.09 10.22
N GLN A 280 0.10 14.12 9.37
CA GLN A 280 1.33 14.71 8.87
C GLN A 280 2.22 15.20 10.02
N ARG A 281 1.65 15.91 10.99
CA ARG A 281 2.37 16.37 12.19
C ARG A 281 2.92 15.18 12.98
N TYR A 282 2.09 14.18 13.26
CA TYR A 282 2.53 12.98 13.97
C TYR A 282 3.70 12.29 13.24
N LEU A 283 3.55 12.04 11.94
CA LEU A 283 4.50 11.30 11.11
C LEU A 283 5.83 12.03 10.97
N LEU A 284 5.81 13.34 10.67
CA LEU A 284 6.98 14.13 10.26
C LEU A 284 7.60 15.00 11.36
N GLU A 285 6.81 15.46 12.32
CA GLU A 285 7.23 16.47 13.31
C GLU A 285 7.33 15.86 14.72
N GLU A 286 6.39 15.00 15.10
CA GLU A 286 6.34 14.35 16.43
C GLU A 286 7.05 12.98 16.45
N ARG A 287 7.98 12.76 15.51
CA ARG A 287 8.83 11.57 15.40
C ARG A 287 8.07 10.26 15.14
N GLY A 288 6.84 10.30 14.62
CA GLY A 288 6.06 9.10 14.33
C GLY A 288 6.77 8.10 13.41
N LEU A 289 7.30 8.58 12.26
CA LEU A 289 8.07 7.74 11.34
C LEU A 289 9.43 7.30 11.90
N ASP A 290 10.12 8.21 12.60
CA ASP A 290 11.41 7.94 13.25
C ASP A 290 11.26 6.79 14.28
N HIS A 291 10.22 6.87 15.12
CA HIS A 291 9.90 5.80 16.06
C HIS A 291 9.51 4.51 15.36
N LEU A 292 8.66 4.55 14.33
CA LEU A 292 8.26 3.37 13.55
C LEU A 292 9.45 2.62 12.97
N TYR A 293 10.37 3.32 12.30
CA TYR A 293 11.55 2.69 11.69
C TYR A 293 12.52 2.15 12.75
N GLY A 294 12.73 2.89 13.85
CA GLY A 294 13.53 2.42 14.98
C GLY A 294 12.97 1.14 15.61
N LEU A 295 11.65 1.04 15.78
CA LEU A 295 11.01 -0.20 16.25
C LEU A 295 11.26 -1.39 15.33
N LEU A 296 11.21 -1.18 14.01
CA LEU A 296 11.47 -2.23 13.03
C LEU A 296 12.92 -2.69 13.04
N GLU A 297 13.88 -1.76 13.12
CA GLU A 297 15.31 -2.06 13.25
C GLU A 297 15.59 -2.84 14.53
N ASP A 298 15.06 -2.37 15.67
CA ASP A 298 15.21 -3.02 16.98
C ASP A 298 14.66 -4.44 16.98
N VAL A 299 13.43 -4.62 16.48
CA VAL A 299 12.78 -5.92 16.45
C VAL A 299 13.52 -6.86 15.52
N CYS A 300 13.95 -6.41 14.34
CA CYS A 300 14.69 -7.26 13.42
C CYS A 300 16.09 -7.61 13.98
N GLY A 301 16.81 -6.64 14.52
CA GLY A 301 18.13 -6.82 15.12
C GLY A 301 18.11 -7.80 16.29
N LYS A 302 17.18 -7.65 17.24
CA LYS A 302 17.01 -8.55 18.40
C LYS A 302 16.68 -10.00 17.99
N ASN A 303 16.05 -10.20 16.84
CA ASN A 303 15.65 -11.53 16.36
C ASN A 303 16.60 -12.09 15.28
N GLY A 304 17.64 -11.35 14.87
CA GLY A 304 18.52 -11.75 13.76
C GLY A 304 17.83 -11.79 12.39
N TRP A 305 16.77 -11.00 12.20
CA TRP A 305 16.00 -10.94 10.97
C TRP A 305 16.60 -9.93 9.99
N ARG A 306 16.36 -10.14 8.70
CA ARG A 306 16.75 -9.20 7.64
C ARG A 306 15.59 -8.24 7.37
N LEU A 307 15.77 -6.98 7.71
CA LEU A 307 14.83 -5.90 7.39
C LEU A 307 15.08 -5.41 5.97
N HIS A 308 14.00 -5.18 5.21
CA HIS A 308 14.02 -4.59 3.87
C HIS A 308 12.94 -3.51 3.79
N PHE A 309 13.33 -2.27 3.52
CA PHE A 309 12.38 -1.21 3.21
C PHE A 309 12.12 -1.19 1.71
N VAL A 310 10.85 -1.32 1.32
CA VAL A 310 10.47 -1.52 -0.08
C VAL A 310 9.33 -0.60 -0.48
N THR A 311 9.32 -0.17 -1.75
CA THR A 311 8.14 0.48 -2.36
C THR A 311 7.07 -0.58 -2.69
N ALA A 312 5.86 -0.16 -3.05
CA ALA A 312 4.82 -1.09 -3.52
C ALA A 312 5.30 -1.96 -4.69
N TYR A 313 6.04 -1.37 -5.63
CA TYR A 313 6.58 -2.12 -6.77
C TYR A 313 7.61 -3.15 -6.37
N GLU A 314 8.53 -2.77 -5.50
CA GLU A 314 9.59 -3.66 -5.06
C GLU A 314 9.02 -4.82 -4.25
N MET A 315 8.03 -4.54 -3.40
CA MET A 315 7.26 -5.57 -2.71
C MET A 315 6.65 -6.55 -3.71
N PHE A 316 5.96 -6.05 -4.75
CA PHE A 316 5.42 -6.90 -5.81
C PHE A 316 6.50 -7.72 -6.53
N LYS A 317 7.62 -7.11 -6.92
CA LYS A 317 8.71 -7.81 -7.61
C LYS A 317 9.31 -8.91 -6.74
N ILE A 318 9.47 -8.67 -5.45
CA ILE A 318 9.92 -9.68 -4.48
C ILE A 318 8.91 -10.82 -4.40
N ILE A 319 7.61 -10.51 -4.29
CA ILE A 319 6.54 -11.53 -4.28
C ILE A 319 6.60 -12.39 -5.55
N LYS A 320 6.70 -11.78 -6.74
CA LYS A 320 6.81 -12.52 -8.02
C LYS A 320 8.09 -13.36 -8.09
N CYS A 321 9.19 -12.89 -7.51
CA CYS A 321 10.44 -13.66 -7.42
C CYS A 321 10.26 -14.93 -6.57
N LEU A 322 9.64 -14.79 -5.39
CA LEU A 322 9.32 -15.91 -4.49
C LEU A 322 8.29 -16.86 -5.09
N GLU A 323 7.29 -16.33 -5.80
CA GLU A 323 6.30 -17.12 -6.55
C GLU A 323 7.00 -17.96 -7.62
N ALA A 324 7.99 -17.42 -8.33
CA ALA A 324 8.80 -18.19 -9.27
C ALA A 324 9.74 -19.20 -8.59
N GLY A 325 9.92 -19.11 -7.26
CA GLY A 325 10.64 -20.07 -6.43
C GLY A 325 12.11 -19.73 -6.17
N PHE A 326 12.48 -18.47 -6.32
CA PHE A 326 13.83 -17.93 -6.07
C PHE A 326 14.02 -17.38 -4.66
#